data_AF-A0A965AUA2-F1
#
_entry.id   AF-A0A965AUA2-F1
#
_cell.length_a   1.000
_cell.length_b   1.000
_cell.length_c   1.000
_cell.angle_alpha   90.00
_cell.angle_beta   90.00
_cell.angle_gamma   90.00
#
_symmetry.space_group_name_H-M   'P 1'
#
loop_
_entity.id
_entity.type
_entity.pdbx_description
1 polymer ?
#
loop_
_entity_poly.entity_id
_entity_poly.type
_entity_poly.pdbx_seq_one_letter_code
_entity_poly.pdbx_strand_id
1 'polypeptide(L)' 'MSRPRRPKSASVKRPATPSDYVHVTTESQLAALVDRLAEHDSLGFDTEFVSEHTYRSQLCLIQVAAAGELAV' A
#
# COMPACT_ATOMS: atom_id res chain seq x y z
N MET A 1 9.82 -6.08 42.38
CA MET A 1 10.61 -5.62 41.21
C MET A 1 9.63 -5.11 40.16
N SER A 2 9.60 -3.79 39.92
CA SER A 2 8.63 -3.15 39.00
C SER A 2 9.11 -3.29 37.55
N ARG A 3 8.28 -3.84 36.66
CA ARG A 3 8.57 -3.93 35.22
C ARG A 3 8.71 -2.52 34.62
N PRO A 4 9.66 -2.27 33.72
CA PRO A 4 9.77 -0.97 33.05
C PRO A 4 8.54 -0.74 32.17
N ARG A 5 7.96 0.46 32.27
CA ARG A 5 6.81 0.87 31.46
C ARG A 5 7.24 1.06 30.00
N ARG A 6 6.52 0.43 29.07
CA ARG A 6 6.67 0.61 27.62
C ARG A 6 6.62 2.11 27.29
N PRO A 7 7.58 2.67 26.53
CA PRO A 7 7.54 4.07 26.15
C PRO A 7 6.25 4.35 25.36
N LYS A 8 5.57 5.45 25.69
CA LYS A 8 4.38 5.88 24.97
C LYS A 8 4.80 6.18 23.52
N SER A 9 4.26 5.42 22.56
CA SER A 9 4.46 5.69 21.14
C SER A 9 4.04 7.13 20.86
N ALA A 10 4.97 7.93 20.32
CA ALA A 10 4.63 9.24 19.78
C ALA A 10 3.46 9.06 18.81
N SER A 11 2.40 9.84 18.98
CA SER A 11 1.23 9.81 18.11
C SER A 11 1.70 10.21 16.71
N VAL A 12 1.92 9.22 15.85
CA VAL A 12 2.18 9.46 14.42
C VAL A 12 0.96 10.20 13.90
N LYS A 13 1.16 11.45 13.48
CA LYS A 13 0.12 12.27 12.86
C LYS A 13 -0.30 11.51 11.60
N ARG A 14 -1.50 10.92 11.59
CA ARG A 14 -2.05 10.26 10.40
C ARG A 14 -2.00 11.29 9.27
N PRO A 15 -1.26 11.04 8.18
CA PRO A 15 -1.32 11.93 7.04
C PRO A 15 -2.78 12.05 6.59
N ALA A 16 -3.16 13.26 6.17
CA ALA A 16 -4.47 13.50 5.58
C ALA A 16 -4.69 12.49 4.45
N THR A 17 -5.89 11.92 4.35
CA THR A 17 -6.24 10.98 3.30
C THR A 17 -5.88 11.61 1.95
N PRO A 18 -4.95 11.04 1.16
CA PRO A 18 -4.74 11.52 -0.19
C PRO A 18 -6.06 11.25 -0.93
N SER A 19 -6.72 12.32 -1.35
CA SER A 19 -7.91 12.25 -2.21
C SER A 19 -7.58 11.59 -3.56
N ASP A 20 -6.30 11.67 -3.95
CA ASP A 20 -5.85 11.35 -5.29
C ASP A 20 -4.96 10.11 -5.26
N TYR A 21 -5.35 9.11 -6.05
CA TYR A 21 -4.59 7.90 -6.33
C TYR A 21 -4.67 7.62 -7.83
N VAL A 22 -3.69 6.89 -8.34
CA VAL A 22 -3.67 6.43 -9.73
C VAL A 22 -4.39 5.09 -9.82
N HIS A 23 -5.43 5.00 -10.65
CA HIS A 23 -6.10 3.74 -10.96
C HIS A 23 -5.46 3.09 -12.20
N VAL A 24 -4.87 1.92 -12.02
CA VAL A 24 -4.07 1.20 -13.02
C VAL A 24 -4.83 -0.05 -13.47
N THR A 25 -5.31 -0.03 -14.72
CA THR A 25 -6.08 -1.16 -15.30
C THR A 25 -5.51 -1.66 -16.61
N THR A 26 -4.41 -1.07 -17.09
CA THR A 26 -3.70 -1.51 -18.31
C THR A 26 -2.24 -1.82 -18.03
N GLU A 27 -1.67 -2.69 -18.86
CA GLU A 27 -0.25 -3.06 -18.78
C GLU A 27 0.68 -1.85 -18.99
N SER A 28 0.33 -0.94 -19.91
CA SER A 28 1.11 0.28 -20.14
C SER A 28 1.11 1.24 -18.96
N GLN A 29 -0.02 1.35 -18.24
CA GLN A 29 -0.11 2.12 -17.01
C GLN A 29 0.74 1.48 -15.91
N LEU A 30 0.71 0.15 -15.80
CA LEU A 30 1.50 -0.59 -14.84
C LEU A 30 3.00 -0.42 -15.10
N ALA A 31 3.46 -0.55 -16.34
CA ALA A 31 4.86 -0.34 -16.69
C ALA A 31 5.33 1.07 -16.31
N ALA A 32 4.54 2.09 -16.67
CA ALA A 32 4.86 3.48 -16.32
C ALA A 32 4.86 3.72 -14.80
N LEU A 33 3.98 3.04 -14.05
CA LEU A 33 4.00 3.09 -12.59
C LEU A 33 5.28 2.44 -12.03
N VAL A 34 5.64 1.25 -12.50
CA VAL A 34 6.85 0.54 -12.06
C VAL A 34 8.11 1.38 -12.29
N ASP A 35 8.21 2.05 -13.43
CA ASP A 35 9.34 2.95 -13.72
C ASP A 35 9.46 4.08 -12.69
N ARG A 36 8.34 4.68 -12.26
CA ARG A 36 8.35 5.71 -11.21
C ARG A 36 8.63 5.13 -9.83
N LEU A 37 8.04 3.98 -9.51
CA LEU A 37 8.22 3.31 -8.22
C LEU A 37 9.67 2.86 -7.98
N ALA A 38 10.41 2.57 -9.05
CA ALA A 38 11.82 2.18 -8.98
C ALA A 38 12.73 3.28 -8.42
N GLU A 39 12.31 4.55 -8.46
CA GLU A 39 13.06 5.69 -7.91
C GLU A 39 12.90 5.84 -6.38
N HIS A 40 12.06 5.01 -5.74
CA HIS A 40 11.82 5.07 -4.30
C HIS A 40 12.58 3.96 -3.54
N ASP A 41 13.26 4.35 -2.45
CA ASP A 41 14.01 3.41 -1.58
C ASP A 41 13.12 2.39 -0.85
N SER A 42 11.84 2.71 -0.67
CA SER A 42 10.90 1.88 0.08
C SER A 42 9.49 1.98 -0.48
N LEU A 43 8.80 0.84 -0.51
CA LEU A 43 7.42 0.71 -0.96
C LEU A 43 6.58 0.05 0.14
N GLY A 44 5.38 0.58 0.36
CA GLY A 44 4.30 -0.14 1.04
C GLY A 44 3.39 -0.77 0.00
N PHE A 45 2.95 -2.00 0.22
CA PHE A 45 1.94 -2.63 -0.62
C PHE A 45 1.00 -3.47 0.23
N ASP A 46 -0.24 -3.59 -0.24
CA ASP A 46 -1.26 -4.48 0.30
C ASP A 46 -1.98 -5.18 -0.86
N THR A 47 -2.68 -6.27 -0.55
CA THR A 47 -3.31 -7.12 -1.55
C THR A 47 -4.69 -7.55 -1.10
N GLU A 48 -5.68 -7.47 -2.00
CA GLU A 48 -7.05 -7.92 -1.74
C GLU A 48 -7.35 -9.21 -2.50
N PHE A 49 -8.06 -10.11 -1.85
CA PHE A 49 -8.43 -11.41 -2.41
C PHE A 49 -9.92 -11.66 -2.32
N VAL A 50 -10.47 -12.34 -3.34
CA VAL A 50 -11.86 -12.83 -3.39
C VAL A 50 -11.85 -14.36 -3.34
N SER A 51 -12.74 -14.94 -2.53
CA SER A 51 -12.79 -16.40 -2.28
C SER A 51 -14.19 -17.00 -2.38
N GLU A 52 -15.21 -16.19 -2.63
CA GLU A 52 -16.63 -16.54 -2.56
C GLU A 52 -17.04 -17.62 -3.56
N HIS A 53 -16.35 -17.70 -4.70
CA HIS A 53 -16.68 -18.60 -5.81
C HIS A 53 -15.50 -19.46 -6.28
N THR A 54 -14.45 -19.58 -5.47
CA THR A 54 -13.23 -20.29 -5.86
C THR A 54 -12.61 -21.00 -4.67
N TYR A 55 -12.13 -22.22 -4.88
CA TYR A 55 -11.42 -22.98 -3.84
C TYR A 55 -10.07 -22.33 -3.47
N ARG A 56 -9.41 -21.71 -4.46
CA ARG A 56 -8.20 -20.92 -4.25
C ARG A 56 -8.53 -19.45 -4.39
N SER A 57 -8.25 -18.66 -3.37
CA SER A 57 -8.44 -17.21 -3.40
C SER A 57 -7.77 -16.59 -4.63
N GLN A 58 -8.48 -15.67 -5.29
CA GLN A 58 -7.96 -14.92 -6.44
C GLN A 58 -7.53 -13.53 -5.98
N LEU A 59 -6.30 -13.14 -6.32
CA LEU A 59 -5.82 -11.77 -6.13
C LEU A 59 -6.63 -10.85 -7.05
N CYS A 60 -7.34 -9.88 -6.48
CA CYS A 60 -8.23 -9.00 -7.22
C CYS A 60 -7.77 -7.53 -7.24
N LEU A 61 -6.92 -7.13 -6.29
CA LEU A 61 -6.35 -5.79 -6.22
C LEU A 61 -4.96 -5.82 -5.59
N ILE A 62 -4.10 -4.91 -6.04
CA ILE A 62 -2.84 -4.59 -5.38
C ILE A 62 -2.87 -3.10 -5.10
N GLN A 63 -2.73 -2.69 -3.85
CA GLN A 63 -2.55 -1.29 -3.49
C GLN A 63 -1.06 -1.03 -3.25
N VAL A 64 -0.54 0.06 -3.78
CA VAL A 64 0.88 0.46 -3.60
C VAL A 64 0.96 1.89 -3.08
N ALA A 65 1.89 2.11 -2.16
CA ALA A 65 2.20 3.41 -1.59
C ALA A 65 3.72 3.65 -1.61
N ALA A 66 4.11 4.78 -2.18
CA ALA A 66 5.45 5.33 -2.11
C ALA A 66 5.39 6.78 -1.59
N ALA A 67 6.54 7.44 -1.43
CA ALA A 67 6.58 8.80 -0.93
C ALA A 67 5.86 9.77 -1.88
N GLY A 68 4.61 10.13 -1.55
CA GLY A 68 3.78 11.05 -2.34
C GLY A 68 3.02 10.41 -3.50
N GLU A 69 3.08 9.08 -3.66
CA GLU A 69 2.39 8.36 -4.74
C GLU A 69 1.55 7.20 -4.18
N LEU A 70 0.28 7.16 -4.55
CA LEU A 70 -0.65 6.07 -4.26
C LEU A 70 -1.20 5.52 -5.57
N ALA A 71 -1.27 4.19 -5.68
CA ALA A 71 -1.85 3.51 -6.83
C ALA A 71 -2.66 2.27 -6.42
N VAL A 72 -3.70 1.98 -7.19
CA VAL A 72 -4.55 0.77 -7.10
C VAL A 72 -4.82 0.18 -8.47
#